data_AF-A0A926JY93-F1
#
_entry.id   AF-A0A926JY93-F1
#
_cell.length_a   1.000
_cell.length_b   1.000
_cell.length_c   1.000
_cell.angle_alpha   90.00
_cell.angle_beta   90.00
_cell.angle_gamma   90.00
#
_symmetry.space_group_name_H-M   'P 1'
#
loop_
_entity.id
_entity.type
_entity.pdbx_description
1 polymer ?
#
loop_
_entity_poly.entity_id
_entity_poly.type
_entity_poly.pdbx_seq_one_letter_code
_entity_poly.pdbx_strand_id
1 'polypeptide(L)'
;MSRLQIGPAVLMVPDHGGTEVETTDMGGDAQHALEVAGVVAAGDVLLELTYQRWEDGGQCAVTSRVDSPPEYERLVNRLRMGVRASDDGTDVCELGIAKWDHKNPFGSMRQATVADLDAALDGSASAFLVEAGALDTGTRAEVLGDQGRRRNYLCARFPAGDPLGPLVAFVITRIVPMLRKQGVSE
;
A
#
# COMPACT_ATOMS: atom_id res chain seq x y z
N MET A 1 13.74 -14.27 0.60
CA MET A 1 13.12 -13.03 0.13
C MET A 1 11.77 -13.43 -0.40
N SER A 2 10.71 -12.84 0.14
CA SER A 2 9.34 -13.15 -0.24
C SER A 2 9.06 -12.49 -1.58
N ARG A 3 8.52 -13.26 -2.52
CA ARG A 3 8.20 -12.81 -3.87
C ARG A 3 6.74 -13.09 -4.15
N LEU A 4 5.98 -12.05 -4.48
CA LEU A 4 4.54 -12.13 -4.71
C LEU A 4 4.15 -11.48 -6.04
N GLN A 5 3.39 -12.19 -6.86
CA GLN A 5 2.81 -11.65 -8.10
C GLN A 5 1.50 -10.93 -7.76
N ILE A 6 1.37 -9.66 -8.12
CA ILE A 6 0.25 -8.77 -7.81
C ILE A 6 -0.22 -8.12 -9.12
N GLY A 7 -1.11 -8.80 -9.86
CA GLY A 7 -1.44 -8.42 -11.24
C GLY A 7 -0.16 -8.37 -12.10
N PRO A 8 0.14 -7.27 -12.83
CA PRO A 8 1.37 -7.16 -13.62
C PRO A 8 2.64 -6.92 -12.80
N ALA A 9 2.52 -6.69 -11.49
CA ALA A 9 3.66 -6.36 -10.62
C ALA A 9 4.20 -7.59 -9.88
N VAL A 10 5.51 -7.65 -9.70
CA VAL A 10 6.16 -8.55 -8.74
C VAL A 10 6.63 -7.71 -7.56
N LEU A 11 6.07 -7.94 -6.39
CA LEU A 11 6.58 -7.39 -5.13
C LEU A 11 7.62 -8.35 -4.55
N MET A 12 8.77 -7.79 -4.16
CA MET A 12 9.83 -8.50 -3.45
C MET A 12 10.09 -7.81 -2.12
N VAL A 13 10.02 -8.57 -1.03
CA VAL A 13 10.25 -8.10 0.34
C VAL A 13 11.32 -9.00 1.00
N PRO A 14 12.33 -8.45 1.69
CA PRO A 14 13.26 -9.24 2.49
C PRO A 14 12.52 -10.09 3.53
N ASP A 15 12.96 -11.33 3.76
CA ASP A 15 12.30 -12.22 4.75
C ASP A 15 12.54 -11.75 6.19
N HIS A 16 13.64 -11.03 6.39
CA HIS A 16 14.11 -10.59 7.69
C HIS A 16 14.66 -9.17 7.56
N GLY A 17 14.47 -8.40 8.63
CA GLY A 17 15.11 -7.12 8.83
C GLY A 17 14.21 -5.94 8.50
N GLY A 18 14.26 -4.98 9.41
CA GLY A 18 14.09 -3.57 9.10
C GLY A 18 15.30 -2.82 9.63
N THR A 19 15.56 -1.65 9.09
CA THR A 19 16.61 -0.77 9.58
C THR A 19 15.98 0.27 10.50
N GLU A 20 16.59 0.51 11.65
CA GLU A 20 16.21 1.65 12.47
C GLU A 20 16.65 2.95 11.77
N VAL A 21 15.70 3.83 11.54
CA VAL A 21 15.92 5.12 10.87
C VAL A 21 15.24 6.23 11.62
N GLU A 22 15.73 7.45 11.47
CA GLU A 22 14.99 8.65 11.82
C GLU A 22 14.25 9.12 10.56
N THR A 23 12.93 9.26 10.64
CA THR A 23 12.08 9.66 9.52
C THR A 23 11.05 10.68 9.97
N THR A 24 10.49 11.42 9.02
CA THR A 24 9.35 12.30 9.28
C THR A 24 8.05 11.53 9.05
N ASP A 25 7.18 11.55 10.05
CA ASP A 25 5.86 10.94 9.93
C ASP A 25 4.90 11.73 9.00
N MET A 26 3.63 11.33 8.98
CA MET A 26 2.60 12.04 8.20
C MET A 26 2.22 13.41 8.80
N GLY A 27 2.51 13.65 10.08
CA GLY A 27 2.27 14.90 10.80
C GLY A 27 3.38 15.93 10.59
N GLY A 28 4.56 15.50 10.14
CA GLY A 28 5.72 16.37 9.96
C GLY A 28 6.74 16.27 11.10
N ASP A 29 6.54 15.36 12.05
CA ASP A 29 7.40 15.20 13.21
C ASP A 29 8.46 14.12 12.97
N ALA A 30 9.69 14.37 13.45
CA ALA A 30 10.77 13.40 13.39
C ALA A 30 10.52 12.27 14.39
N GLN A 31 10.60 11.03 13.93
CA GLN A 31 10.36 9.84 14.73
C GLN A 31 11.36 8.74 14.39
N HIS A 32 11.67 7.90 15.37
CA HIS A 32 12.39 6.65 15.15
C HIS A 32 11.43 5.62 14.56
N ALA A 33 11.78 5.09 13.39
CA ALA A 33 11.01 4.07 12.71
C ALA A 33 11.84 2.82 12.46
N LEU A 34 11.17 1.68 12.49
CA LEU A 34 11.65 0.48 11.80
C LEU A 34 11.23 0.59 10.33
N GLU A 35 12.20 0.59 9.42
CA GLU A 35 11.96 0.67 7.99
C GLU A 35 12.22 -0.69 7.31
N VAL A 36 11.19 -1.21 6.65
CA VAL A 36 11.29 -2.41 5.80
C VAL A 36 11.25 -1.99 4.35
N ALA A 37 12.31 -2.30 3.61
CA ALA A 37 12.39 -2.02 2.18
C ALA A 37 11.62 -3.07 1.36
N GLY A 38 10.99 -2.63 0.28
CA GLY A 38 10.39 -3.49 -0.73
C GLY A 38 10.79 -3.03 -2.13
N VAL A 39 10.68 -3.93 -3.10
CA VAL A 39 10.93 -3.61 -4.51
C VAL A 39 9.75 -4.11 -5.34
N VAL A 40 9.27 -3.28 -6.26
CA VAL A 40 8.28 -3.69 -7.25
C VAL A 40 8.90 -3.65 -8.64
N ALA A 41 8.76 -4.74 -9.37
CA ALA A 41 9.16 -4.86 -10.77
C ALA A 41 7.96 -5.17 -11.66
N ALA A 42 7.85 -4.50 -12.82
CA ALA A 42 6.81 -4.76 -13.83
C ALA A 42 7.29 -4.27 -15.21
N GLY A 43 7.66 -5.17 -16.12
CA GLY A 43 8.25 -4.77 -17.41
C GLY A 43 9.57 -4.01 -17.22
N ASP A 44 9.63 -2.77 -17.69
CA ASP A 44 10.75 -1.83 -17.51
C ASP A 44 10.65 -0.96 -16.24
N VAL A 45 9.63 -1.20 -15.41
CA VAL A 45 9.40 -0.48 -14.16
C VAL A 45 10.09 -1.20 -13.01
N LEU A 46 10.85 -0.44 -12.22
CA LEU A 46 11.49 -0.85 -10.96
C LEU A 46 11.33 0.26 -9.91
N LEU A 47 10.54 0.00 -8.87
CA LEU A 47 10.28 0.96 -7.79
C LEU A 47 10.80 0.44 -6.46
N GLU A 48 11.42 1.31 -5.67
CA GLU A 48 11.74 1.04 -4.27
C GLU A 48 10.64 1.57 -3.37
N LEU A 49 10.28 0.75 -2.39
CA LEU A 49 9.22 1.00 -1.44
C LEU A 49 9.77 0.92 -0.04
N THR A 50 9.11 1.60 0.87
CA THR A 50 9.31 1.41 2.30
C THR A 50 7.99 1.21 3.00
N TYR A 51 8.01 0.36 4.01
CA TYR A 51 7.08 0.41 5.12
C TYR A 51 7.85 0.92 6.33
N GLN A 52 7.50 2.13 6.77
CA GLN A 52 8.05 2.74 7.97
C GLN A 52 7.07 2.52 9.12
N ARG A 53 7.54 2.01 10.24
CA ARG A 53 6.72 1.70 11.41
C ARG A 53 7.22 2.42 12.65
N TRP A 54 6.31 3.12 13.32
CA TRP A 54 6.48 3.77 14.62
C TRP A 54 5.73 2.98 15.70
N GLU A 55 5.73 3.49 16.94
CA GLU A 55 5.05 2.85 18.08
C GLU A 55 3.52 2.80 17.88
N ASP A 56 2.92 3.85 17.32
CA ASP A 56 1.47 4.04 17.19
C ASP A 56 0.93 3.89 15.76
N GLY A 57 1.79 3.51 14.80
CA GLY A 57 1.37 3.32 13.42
C GLY A 57 2.51 3.15 12.44
N GLY A 58 2.25 3.47 11.19
CA GLY A 58 3.22 3.39 10.12
C GLY A 58 2.73 3.98 8.81
N GLN A 59 3.56 3.91 7.78
CA GLN A 59 3.20 4.30 6.44
C GLN A 59 3.92 3.47 5.38
N CYS A 60 3.27 3.24 4.26
CA CYS A 60 3.89 2.74 3.04
C CYS A 60 4.07 3.89 2.04
N ALA A 61 5.22 3.93 1.38
CA ALA A 61 5.54 4.91 0.34
C ALA A 61 6.47 4.33 -0.72
N VAL A 62 6.48 4.96 -1.91
CA VAL A 62 7.57 4.79 -2.89
C VAL A 62 8.66 5.79 -2.53
N THR A 63 9.90 5.33 -2.39
CA THR A 63 11.05 6.18 -2.04
C THR A 63 11.92 6.51 -3.25
N SER A 64 11.94 5.63 -4.25
CA SER A 64 12.68 5.82 -5.48
C SER A 64 11.97 5.18 -6.66
N ARG A 65 12.03 5.83 -7.81
CA ARG A 65 11.63 5.21 -9.08
C ARG A 65 12.79 4.49 -9.78
N VAL A 66 13.99 4.51 -9.19
CA VAL A 66 15.24 4.02 -9.80
C VAL A 66 15.37 4.59 -11.22
N ASP A 67 15.44 3.73 -12.24
CA ASP A 67 15.51 4.09 -13.65
C ASP A 67 14.17 3.92 -14.38
N SER A 68 13.07 3.72 -13.65
CA SER A 68 11.73 3.64 -14.23
C SER A 68 11.37 4.92 -15.00
N PRO A 69 10.44 4.82 -15.97
CA PRO A 69 9.98 5.98 -16.73
C PRO A 69 9.58 7.19 -15.86
N PRO A 70 9.81 8.44 -16.32
CA PRO A 70 9.62 9.66 -15.50
C PRO A 70 8.20 9.85 -14.93
N GLU A 71 7.18 9.26 -15.54
CA GLU A 71 5.81 9.29 -15.02
C GLU A 71 5.68 8.66 -13.63
N TYR A 72 6.56 7.72 -13.25
CA TYR A 72 6.55 7.09 -11.92
C TYR A 72 7.11 8.00 -10.82
N GLU A 73 7.76 9.11 -11.17
CA GLU A 73 8.19 10.14 -10.21
C GLU A 73 7.00 10.68 -9.40
N ARG A 74 5.79 10.61 -9.97
CA ARG A 74 4.55 11.05 -9.31
C ARG A 74 4.15 10.20 -8.11
N LEU A 75 4.72 9.00 -7.96
CA LEU A 75 4.56 8.14 -6.79
C LEU A 75 5.59 8.45 -5.69
N VAL A 76 6.76 8.96 -6.03
CA VAL A 76 7.87 9.15 -5.10
C VAL A 76 7.45 10.13 -4.00
N ASN A 77 7.46 9.65 -2.75
CA ASN A 77 7.01 10.36 -1.54
C ASN A 77 5.58 10.92 -1.59
N ARG A 78 4.75 10.41 -2.51
CA ARG A 78 3.35 10.83 -2.73
C ARG A 78 2.41 9.64 -2.61
N LEU A 79 1.12 9.94 -2.41
CA LEU A 79 0.04 8.96 -2.25
C LEU A 79 0.34 7.88 -1.19
N ARG A 80 1.06 8.27 -0.14
CA ARG A 80 1.41 7.41 1.01
C ARG A 80 0.15 6.76 1.58
N MET A 81 0.30 5.55 2.08
CA MET A 81 -0.78 4.86 2.78
C MET A 81 -0.42 4.75 4.25
N GLY A 82 -1.26 5.36 5.10
CA GLY A 82 -1.13 5.19 6.54
C GLY A 82 -1.55 3.80 6.99
N VAL A 83 -0.81 3.28 7.95
CA VAL A 83 -1.09 2.06 8.71
C VAL A 83 -1.31 2.52 10.15
N ARG A 84 -2.44 2.15 10.75
CA ARG A 84 -2.76 2.53 12.13
C ARG A 84 -2.72 1.30 13.01
N ALA A 85 -2.01 1.40 14.12
CA ALA A 85 -2.12 0.41 15.18
C ALA A 85 -3.53 0.44 15.77
N SER A 86 -4.02 -0.72 16.17
CA SER A 86 -5.27 -0.91 16.91
C SER A 86 -4.96 -1.58 18.25
N ASP A 87 -5.77 -1.28 19.26
CA ASP A 87 -5.57 -1.75 20.64
C ASP A 87 -5.58 -3.29 20.79
N ASP A 88 -6.12 -4.00 19.81
CA ASP A 88 -6.22 -5.46 19.77
C ASP A 88 -4.99 -6.16 19.18
N GLY A 89 -3.88 -5.44 19.02
CA GLY A 89 -2.63 -5.98 18.48
C GLY A 89 -2.69 -6.22 16.98
N THR A 90 -3.50 -5.45 16.26
CA THR A 90 -3.59 -5.48 14.80
C THR A 90 -3.26 -4.14 14.17
N ASP A 91 -2.80 -4.17 12.93
CA ASP A 91 -2.55 -2.99 12.11
C ASP A 91 -3.62 -2.87 11.02
N VAL A 92 -4.08 -1.65 10.75
CA VAL A 92 -5.17 -1.38 9.81
C VAL A 92 -4.74 -0.35 8.78
N CYS A 93 -4.98 -0.65 7.51
CA CYS A 93 -4.85 0.32 6.41
C CYS A 93 -6.19 0.52 5.69
N GLU A 94 -6.43 1.74 5.23
CA GLU A 94 -7.60 2.04 4.40
C GLU A 94 -7.27 1.87 2.92
N LEU A 95 -8.09 1.10 2.22
CA LEU A 95 -7.91 0.69 0.84
C LEU A 95 -8.53 1.71 -0.12
N GLY A 96 -8.22 2.99 0.04
CA GLY A 96 -8.49 3.95 -1.04
C GLY A 96 -7.74 3.53 -2.31
N ILE A 97 -8.18 3.90 -3.51
CA ILE A 97 -7.49 3.58 -4.77
C ILE A 97 -6.96 4.85 -5.46
N ALA A 98 -5.74 4.77 -6.00
CA ALA A 98 -5.17 5.84 -6.80
C ALA A 98 -5.92 5.95 -8.12
N LYS A 99 -6.43 7.15 -8.42
CA LYS A 99 -6.96 7.49 -9.74
C LYS A 99 -6.06 8.53 -10.38
N TRP A 100 -5.74 8.27 -11.64
CA TRP A 100 -4.81 9.07 -12.42
C TRP A 100 -5.55 9.64 -13.62
N ASP A 101 -5.87 10.93 -13.60
CA ASP A 101 -6.46 11.61 -14.75
C ASP A 101 -5.45 12.54 -15.44
N HIS A 102 -5.82 13.16 -16.57
CA HIS A 102 -4.96 14.10 -17.29
C HIS A 102 -4.94 15.50 -16.67
N LYS A 103 -5.94 15.84 -15.85
CA LYS A 103 -6.11 17.19 -15.25
C LYS A 103 -5.33 17.34 -13.95
N ASN A 104 -5.12 16.25 -13.23
CA ASN A 104 -4.29 16.16 -12.05
C ASN A 104 -3.10 15.24 -12.32
N PRO A 105 -1.94 15.81 -12.69
CA PRO A 105 -0.77 15.01 -13.00
C PRO A 105 -0.28 14.21 -11.80
N PHE A 106 -0.59 14.60 -10.56
CA PHE A 106 -0.09 13.93 -9.36
C PHE A 106 -0.96 12.78 -8.86
N GLY A 107 -2.07 12.50 -9.55
CA GLY A 107 -3.04 11.51 -9.09
C GLY A 107 -3.81 11.97 -7.87
N SER A 108 -4.89 11.25 -7.55
CA SER A 108 -5.68 11.50 -6.36
C SER A 108 -6.11 10.20 -5.71
N MET A 109 -6.23 10.22 -4.39
CA MET A 109 -6.83 9.13 -3.65
C MET A 109 -8.34 9.23 -3.67
N ARG A 110 -8.99 8.14 -4.08
CA ARG A 110 -10.45 8.00 -4.03
C ARG A 110 -10.85 6.88 -3.10
N GLN A 111 -12.01 6.99 -2.49
CA GLN A 111 -12.63 5.87 -1.80
C GLN A 111 -12.86 4.76 -2.84
N ALA A 112 -12.32 3.58 -2.59
CA ALA A 112 -12.49 2.45 -3.48
C ALA A 112 -13.81 1.72 -3.18
N THR A 113 -14.39 1.14 -4.22
CA THR A 113 -15.37 0.07 -4.11
C THR A 113 -14.67 -1.29 -4.23
N VAL A 114 -15.36 -2.38 -3.88
CA VAL A 114 -14.82 -3.75 -4.08
C VAL A 114 -14.47 -3.97 -5.56
N ALA A 115 -15.36 -3.55 -6.46
CA ALA A 115 -15.14 -3.65 -7.90
C ALA A 115 -13.91 -2.85 -8.39
N ASP A 116 -13.60 -1.71 -7.78
CA ASP A 116 -12.37 -0.97 -8.12
C ASP A 116 -11.11 -1.77 -7.77
N LEU A 117 -11.10 -2.44 -6.62
CA LEU A 117 -9.96 -3.24 -6.17
C LEU A 117 -9.83 -4.52 -6.99
N ASP A 118 -10.94 -5.19 -7.25
CA ASP A 118 -10.96 -6.41 -8.05
C ASP A 118 -10.50 -6.15 -9.48
N ALA A 119 -10.95 -5.04 -10.09
CA ALA A 119 -10.50 -4.62 -11.41
C ALA A 119 -9.01 -4.26 -11.45
N ALA A 120 -8.42 -3.80 -10.34
CA ALA A 120 -6.98 -3.56 -10.28
C ALA A 120 -6.21 -4.88 -10.39
N LEU A 121 -6.71 -5.96 -9.79
CA LEU A 121 -6.04 -7.27 -9.77
C LEU A 121 -6.49 -8.24 -10.86
N ASP A 122 -7.56 -7.94 -11.59
CA ASP A 122 -8.25 -8.90 -12.47
C ASP A 122 -8.67 -10.17 -11.71
N GLY A 123 -9.15 -9.98 -10.49
CA GLY A 123 -9.44 -11.06 -9.55
C GLY A 123 -9.96 -10.53 -8.23
N SER A 124 -10.15 -11.41 -7.23
CA SER A 124 -10.63 -10.97 -5.91
C SER A 124 -9.49 -10.36 -5.09
N ALA A 125 -9.55 -9.04 -4.87
CA ALA A 125 -8.57 -8.34 -4.04
C ALA A 125 -8.64 -8.75 -2.57
N SER A 126 -9.85 -9.03 -2.08
CA SER A 126 -10.07 -9.52 -0.72
C SER A 126 -9.40 -10.88 -0.50
N ALA A 127 -9.63 -11.85 -1.39
CA ALA A 127 -9.01 -13.16 -1.29
C ALA A 127 -7.48 -13.07 -1.35
N PHE A 128 -6.95 -12.24 -2.25
CA PHE A 128 -5.52 -12.02 -2.39
C PHE A 128 -4.90 -11.39 -1.14
N LEU A 129 -5.58 -10.41 -0.51
CA LEU A 129 -5.13 -9.81 0.73
C LEU A 129 -5.10 -10.81 1.89
N VAL A 130 -6.10 -11.71 1.96
CA VAL A 130 -6.12 -12.79 2.97
C VAL A 130 -4.96 -13.77 2.75
N GLU A 131 -4.68 -14.16 1.51
CA GLU A 131 -3.51 -14.97 1.17
C GLU A 131 -2.18 -14.28 1.53
N ALA A 132 -2.15 -12.95 1.43
CA ALA A 132 -1.02 -12.12 1.85
C ALA A 132 -0.95 -11.84 3.36
N GLY A 133 -1.83 -12.45 4.18
CA GLY A 133 -1.79 -12.36 5.64
C GLY A 133 -2.82 -11.42 6.28
N ALA A 134 -3.75 -10.86 5.52
CA ALA A 134 -4.86 -10.12 6.10
C ALA A 134 -5.73 -11.04 6.96
N LEU A 135 -6.05 -10.58 8.16
CA LEU A 135 -7.00 -11.23 9.06
C LEU A 135 -8.43 -11.01 8.59
N ASP A 136 -8.73 -9.80 8.13
CA ASP A 136 -10.03 -9.38 7.63
C ASP A 136 -9.90 -8.28 6.57
N THR A 137 -10.87 -8.24 5.66
CA THR A 137 -11.04 -7.16 4.68
C THR A 137 -12.51 -6.82 4.53
N GLY A 138 -12.84 -5.54 4.41
CA GLY A 138 -14.22 -5.10 4.29
C GLY A 138 -14.34 -3.61 4.50
N THR A 139 -15.55 -3.11 4.73
CA THR A 139 -15.73 -1.73 5.20
C THR A 139 -15.25 -1.59 6.63
N ARG A 140 -14.87 -0.36 7.04
CA ARG A 140 -14.52 -0.06 8.44
C ARG A 140 -15.65 -0.41 9.42
N ALA A 141 -16.92 -0.30 9.00
CA ALA A 141 -18.05 -0.72 9.80
C ALA A 141 -18.02 -2.23 10.10
N GLU A 142 -17.73 -3.04 9.10
CA GLU A 142 -17.70 -4.50 9.20
C GLU A 142 -16.46 -4.99 9.96
N VAL A 143 -15.29 -4.43 9.64
CA VAL A 143 -14.00 -4.89 10.18
C VAL A 143 -13.71 -4.34 11.58
N LEU A 144 -14.12 -3.10 11.87
CA LEU A 144 -13.73 -2.36 13.08
C LEU A 144 -14.93 -1.92 13.93
N GLY A 145 -16.16 -2.19 13.49
CA GLY A 145 -17.37 -1.68 14.15
C GLY A 145 -17.54 -0.16 14.03
N ASP A 146 -16.81 0.52 13.13
CA ASP A 146 -16.79 1.98 13.01
C ASP A 146 -18.19 2.52 12.63
N GLN A 147 -18.71 3.48 13.40
CA GLN A 147 -20.00 4.15 13.15
C GLN A 147 -19.82 5.57 12.60
N GLY A 148 -18.58 6.01 12.42
CA GLY A 148 -18.24 7.38 12.03
C GLY A 148 -18.46 7.70 10.56
N ARG A 149 -17.89 8.84 10.14
CA ARG A 149 -17.97 9.33 8.76
C ARG A 149 -17.26 8.41 7.76
N ARG A 150 -16.27 7.63 8.23
CA ARG A 150 -15.44 6.75 7.40
C ARG A 150 -15.89 5.29 7.41
N ARG A 151 -17.02 4.97 8.06
CA ARG A 151 -17.53 3.60 8.19
C ARG A 151 -17.64 2.81 6.88
N ASN A 152 -17.88 3.48 5.75
CA ASN A 152 -18.00 2.86 4.42
C ASN A 152 -16.68 2.79 3.63
N TYR A 153 -15.56 3.22 4.21
CA TYR A 153 -14.26 3.09 3.56
C TYR A 153 -13.82 1.64 3.67
N LEU A 154 -13.31 1.08 2.58
CA LEU A 154 -12.70 -0.24 2.62
C LEU A 154 -11.39 -0.19 3.42
N CYS A 155 -11.13 -1.24 4.19
CA CYS A 155 -9.90 -1.44 4.94
C CYS A 155 -9.50 -2.91 4.96
N ALA A 156 -8.21 -3.14 5.23
CA ALA A 156 -7.67 -4.45 5.57
C ALA A 156 -7.00 -4.36 6.94
N ARG A 157 -7.06 -5.48 7.66
CA ARG A 157 -6.51 -5.63 9.01
C ARG A 157 -5.49 -6.76 9.00
N PHE A 158 -4.34 -6.54 9.62
CA PHE A 158 -3.18 -7.43 9.60
C PHE A 158 -2.67 -7.67 11.03
N PRO A 159 -1.92 -8.75 11.29
CA PRO A 159 -1.16 -8.87 12.53
C PRO A 159 -0.25 -7.65 12.72
N ALA A 160 -0.17 -7.12 13.94
CA ALA A 160 0.68 -5.96 14.19
C ALA A 160 2.14 -6.25 13.84
N GLY A 161 2.74 -5.37 13.04
CA GLY A 161 4.14 -5.48 12.64
C GLY A 161 4.42 -6.40 11.47
N ASP A 162 3.40 -6.98 10.86
CA ASP A 162 3.59 -7.63 9.56
C ASP A 162 3.84 -6.57 8.48
N PRO A 163 5.02 -6.55 7.83
CA PRO A 163 5.28 -5.60 6.75
C PRO A 163 4.63 -6.03 5.43
N LEU A 164 4.40 -7.33 5.22
CA LEU A 164 4.00 -7.85 3.92
C LEU A 164 2.59 -7.41 3.56
N GLY A 165 1.63 -7.58 4.46
CA GLY A 165 0.24 -7.20 4.24
C GLY A 165 0.05 -5.74 3.82
N PRO A 166 0.55 -4.75 4.59
CA PRO A 166 0.50 -3.34 4.21
C PRO A 166 1.20 -3.03 2.88
N LEU A 167 2.36 -3.63 2.61
CA LEU A 167 3.05 -3.42 1.33
C LEU A 167 2.21 -3.97 0.15
N VAL A 168 1.62 -5.14 0.29
CA VAL A 168 0.72 -5.72 -0.71
C VAL A 168 -0.48 -4.81 -0.97
N ALA A 169 -1.15 -4.35 0.10
CA ALA A 169 -2.25 -3.40 0.00
C ALA A 169 -1.83 -2.09 -0.70
N PHE A 170 -0.61 -1.59 -0.42
CA PHE A 170 -0.07 -0.41 -1.10
C PHE A 170 0.13 -0.65 -2.60
N VAL A 171 0.72 -1.78 -2.99
CA VAL A 171 0.95 -2.12 -4.41
C VAL A 171 -0.37 -2.21 -5.17
N ILE A 172 -1.35 -2.96 -4.64
CA ILE A 172 -2.69 -3.12 -5.24
C ILE A 172 -3.35 -1.77 -5.47
N THR A 173 -3.25 -0.88 -4.48
CA THR A 173 -4.08 0.31 -4.46
C THR A 173 -3.41 1.56 -5.04
N ARG A 174 -2.09 1.54 -5.27
CA ARG A 174 -1.31 2.69 -5.78
C ARG A 174 -0.56 2.39 -7.06
N ILE A 175 0.22 1.31 -7.07
CA ILE A 175 1.16 1.01 -8.14
C ILE A 175 0.45 0.34 -9.29
N VAL A 176 -0.35 -0.70 -9.03
CA VAL A 176 -1.10 -1.42 -10.08
C VAL A 176 -2.01 -0.48 -10.90
N PRO A 177 -2.76 0.47 -10.29
CA PRO A 177 -3.50 1.47 -11.05
C PRO A 177 -2.64 2.36 -11.95
N MET A 178 -1.40 2.65 -11.55
CA MET A 178 -0.45 3.41 -12.37
C MET A 178 0.08 2.57 -13.54
N LEU A 179 0.50 1.33 -13.28
CA LEU A 179 0.96 0.38 -14.30
C LEU A 179 -0.08 0.21 -15.39
N ARG A 180 -1.35 -0.06 -15.01
CA ARG A 180 -2.46 -0.20 -15.95
C ARG A 180 -2.72 1.06 -16.76
N LYS A 181 -2.59 2.25 -16.15
CA LYS A 181 -2.73 3.52 -16.89
C LYS A 181 -1.66 3.68 -17.97
N GLN A 182 -0.43 3.26 -17.70
CA GLN A 182 0.66 3.35 -18.66
C GLN A 182 0.65 2.21 -19.70
N GLY A 183 -0.35 1.32 -19.62
CA GLY A 183 -0.47 0.19 -20.55
C GLY A 183 0.53 -0.93 -20.29
N VAL A 184 1.12 -0.99 -19.08
CA VAL A 184 1.91 -2.14 -18.65
C VAL A 184 0.92 -3.28 -18.36
N SER A 185 0.89 -4.27 -19.25
CA SER A 185 0.13 -5.52 -19.12
C SER A 185 1.03 -6.69 -18.74
N GLU A 186 0.43 -7.79 -18.30
CA GLU A 186 1.11 -9.09 -18.09
C GLU A 186 1.85 -9.58 -19.33
#